data_AF-V7FU79-F1
#
_entry.id   AF-V7FU79-F1
#
_cell.length_a   1.000
_cell.length_b   1.000
_cell.length_c   1.000
_cell.angle_alpha   90.00
_cell.angle_beta   90.00
_cell.angle_gamma   90.00
#
_symmetry.space_group_name_H-M   'P 1'
#
loop_
_entity.id
_entity.type
_entity.pdbx_description
1 polymer ?
#
loop_
_entity_poly.entity_id
_entity_poly.type
_entity_poly.pdbx_seq_one_letter_code
_entity_poly.pdbx_strand_id
1 'polypeptide(L)' 'MICIAYLQPITRGELSSFFGKEVSRDLIRVLRSQDLIALGPRSPQPGASYTYVTTRTSPSHFGFDTRDLPDFEALGG' A
#
# COMPACT_ATOMS: atom_id res chain seq x y z
N MET A 1 -0.74 -5.17 4.51
CA MET A 1 -1.83 -4.24 4.10
C MET A 1 -1.62 -2.87 4.73
N ILE A 2 -1.47 -2.82 6.05
CA ILE A 2 -1.05 -1.64 6.84
C ILE A 2 -0.10 -0.72 6.06
N CYS A 3 1.11 -1.14 5.67
CA CYS A 3 2.05 -0.25 4.98
C CYS A 3 1.51 0.42 3.71
N ILE A 4 0.69 -0.25 2.88
CA ILE A 4 0.08 0.38 1.70
C ILE A 4 -1.01 1.36 2.15
N ALA A 5 -1.81 1.01 3.15
CA ALA A 5 -2.83 1.91 3.69
C ALA A 5 -2.22 3.22 4.24
N TYR A 6 -1.07 3.11 4.89
CA TYR A 6 -0.33 4.21 5.51
C TYR A 6 0.51 5.05 4.54
N LEU A 7 1.12 4.41 3.54
CA LEU A 7 2.09 5.06 2.64
C LEU A 7 1.55 5.28 1.23
N GLN A 8 0.28 4.94 0.97
CA GLN A 8 -0.32 5.16 -0.35
C GLN A 8 -0.28 6.64 -0.76
N PRO A 9 -0.09 6.94 -2.05
CA PRO A 9 0.21 5.99 -3.14
C PRO A 9 1.68 5.52 -3.09
N ILE A 10 1.92 4.21 -3.04
CA ILE A 10 3.28 3.62 -2.91
C ILE A 10 3.59 2.60 -4.01
N THR A 11 4.83 2.57 -4.50
CA THR A 11 5.31 1.59 -5.49
C THR A 11 5.78 0.28 -4.84
N ARG A 12 5.93 -0.78 -5.66
CA ARG A 12 6.52 -2.06 -5.19
C ARG A 12 7.99 -1.88 -4.74
N GLY A 13 8.70 -0.97 -5.41
CA GLY A 13 10.10 -0.65 -5.08
C GLY A 13 10.20 -0.02 -3.70
N GLU A 14 9.38 0.99 -3.42
CA GLU A 14 9.33 1.63 -2.10
C GLU A 14 8.89 0.67 -1.00
N LEU A 15 7.92 -0.21 -1.26
CA LEU A 15 7.59 -1.28 -0.31
C LEU A 15 8.79 -2.20 -0.04
N SER A 16 9.56 -2.54 -1.08
CA SER A 16 10.74 -3.39 -0.92
C SER A 16 11.84 -2.71 -0.11
N SER A 17 12.06 -1.41 -0.36
CA SER A 17 12.98 -0.58 0.43
C SER A 17 12.55 -0.48 1.88
N PHE A 18 11.26 -0.25 2.14
CA PHE A 18 10.71 -0.16 3.50
C PHE A 18 10.88 -1.46 4.29
N PHE A 19 10.64 -2.62 3.66
CA PHE A 19 10.79 -3.92 4.33
C PHE A 19 12.23 -4.48 4.32
N GLY A 20 13.17 -3.80 3.65
CA GLY A 20 14.54 -4.30 3.47
C GLY A 20 14.62 -5.62 2.68
N LYS A 21 13.57 -5.98 1.92
CA LYS A 21 13.48 -7.22 1.16
C LYS A 21 12.59 -7.06 -0.06
N GLU A 22 12.85 -7.84 -1.12
CA GLU A 22 12.02 -7.75 -2.32
C GLU A 22 10.57 -8.17 -2.05
N VAL A 23 9.64 -7.29 -2.39
CA VAL A 23 8.21 -7.60 -2.41
C VAL A 23 7.87 -8.25 -3.75
N SER A 24 7.40 -9.50 -3.72
CA SER A 24 7.07 -10.26 -4.94
C SER A 24 5.93 -9.62 -5.74
N ARG A 25 6.00 -9.73 -7.08
CA ARG A 25 4.90 -9.38 -7.99
C ARG A 25 3.66 -10.26 -7.77
N ASP A 26 3.84 -11.51 -7.37
CA ASP A 26 2.72 -12.43 -7.12
C ASP A 26 1.92 -12.01 -5.89
N LEU A 27 2.60 -11.52 -4.84
CA LEU A 27 1.93 -10.95 -3.68
C LEU A 27 1.04 -9.77 -4.08
N ILE A 28 1.57 -8.84 -4.89
CA ILE A 28 0.79 -7.73 -5.43
C ILE A 28 -0.41 -8.23 -6.25
N ARG A 29 -0.22 -9.28 -7.06
CA ARG A 29 -1.31 -9.88 -7.87
C ARG A 29 -2.41 -10.47 -6.98
N VAL A 30 -2.05 -11.21 -5.93
CA VAL A 30 -3.00 -11.79 -4.96
C VAL A 30 -3.82 -10.69 -4.29
N LEU A 31 -3.14 -9.65 -3.78
CA LEU A 31 -3.79 -8.52 -3.12
C LEU A 31 -4.75 -7.76 -4.06
N ARG A 32 -4.38 -7.62 -5.34
CA ARG A 32 -5.28 -7.06 -6.37
C ARG A 32 -6.45 -7.98 -6.69
N SER A 33 -6.25 -9.29 -6.79
CA SER A 33 -7.32 -10.26 -7.08
C SER A 33 -8.34 -10.39 -5.95
N GLN A 34 -7.96 -10.01 -4.73
CA GLN A 34 -8.83 -9.96 -3.57
C GLN A 34 -9.48 -8.58 -3.39
N ASP A 35 -9.33 -7.68 -4.36
CA ASP A 35 -9.81 -6.29 -4.30
C ASP A 35 -9.36 -5.55 -3.03
N LEU A 36 -8.16 -5.86 -2.51
CA LEU A 36 -7.59 -5.18 -1.34
C LEU A 36 -6.80 -3.91 -1.74
N ILE A 37 -6.19 -3.95 -2.92
CA ILE A 37 -5.45 -2.82 -3.48
C ILE A 37 -5.82 -2.57 -4.94
N ALA A 38 -5.76 -1.31 -5.35
CA ALA A 38 -5.94 -0.85 -6.72
C ALA A 38 -4.68 -0.15 -7.22
N LEU A 39 -4.62 0.09 -8.54
CA LEU A 39 -3.59 0.93 -9.14
C LEU A 39 -3.86 2.39 -8.75
N GLY A 40 -2.85 3.04 -8.20
CA GLY A 40 -2.86 4.48 -7.94
C GLY A 40 -2.35 5.29 -9.14
N PRO A 41 -2.26 6.63 -8.99
CA PRO A 41 -1.66 7.49 -9.99
C PRO A 41 -0.20 7.06 -10.26
N ARG A 42 0.26 7.20 -11.50
CA ARG A 42 1.66 6.88 -11.83
C ARG A 42 2.61 7.72 -11.00
N SER A 43 3.69 7.10 -10.52
CA SER A 43 4.76 7.85 -9.84
C SER A 43 5.30 8.93 -10.81
N PRO A 44 5.59 10.15 -10.32
CA PRO A 44 6.13 11.22 -11.14
C PRO A 44 7.56 10.95 -11.64
N GLN A 45 8.22 9.88 -11.19
CA GLN A 45 9.58 9.55 -11.61
C GLN A 45 9.65 8.94 -13.02
N PRO A 46 10.72 9.23 -13.79
CA PRO A 46 10.95 8.65 -15.12
C PRO A 46 10.94 7.12 -15.05
N GLY A 47 10.12 6.47 -15.90
CA GLY A 47 9.87 5.02 -15.85
C GLY A 47 8.55 4.62 -15.19
N ALA A 48 7.83 5.59 -14.58
CA ALA A 48 6.42 5.53 -14.16
C ALA A 48 5.95 4.18 -13.61
N SER A 49 6.62 3.73 -12.53
CA SER A 49 6.18 2.57 -11.78
C SER A 49 4.73 2.74 -11.32
N TYR A 50 3.94 1.69 -11.46
CA TYR A 50 2.60 1.65 -10.89
C TYR A 50 2.70 1.83 -9.37
N THR A 51 1.92 2.77 -8.84
CA THR A 51 1.68 2.88 -7.39
C THR A 51 0.45 2.05 -7.04
N TYR A 52 0.31 1.75 -5.75
CA TYR A 52 -0.80 1.00 -5.20
C TYR A 52 -1.49 1.83 -4.11
N VAL A 53 -2.82 1.78 -4.11
CA VAL A 53 -3.70 2.40 -3.13
C VAL A 53 -4.63 1.33 -2.55
N THR A 54 -5.13 1.51 -1.34
CA THR A 54 -6.15 0.61 -0.79
C THR A 54 -7.50 0.89 -1.44
N THR A 55 -8.24 -0.16 -1.75
CA THR A 55 -9.64 -0.05 -2.22
C THR A 55 -10.56 0.39 -1.08
N ARG A 56 -11.69 1.02 -1.42
CA ARG A 56 -12.71 1.46 -0.44
C ARG A 56 -13.45 0.30 0.25
N THR A 57 -13.29 -0.94 -0.24
CA THR A 57 -13.77 -2.18 0.38
C THR A 57 -12.83 -2.70 1.48
N SER A 58 -11.54 -2.37 1.44
CA SER A 58 -10.56 -2.72 2.48
C SER A 58 -10.80 -2.10 3.87
N PRO A 59 -11.22 -0.82 4.04
CA PRO A 59 -11.43 -0.25 5.36
C PRO A 59 -12.47 -1.03 6.18
N SER A 60 -13.50 -1.59 5.53
CA SER A 60 -14.54 -2.39 6.21
C SER A 60 -14.05 -3.76 6.71
N HIS A 61 -13.02 -4.33 6.08
CA HIS A 61 -12.41 -5.60 6.53
C HIS A 61 -11.37 -5.43 7.65
N PHE A 62 -10.82 -4.22 7.81
CA PHE A 62 -9.78 -3.94 8.81
C PHE A 62 -10.22 -2.98 9.93
N GLY A 63 -11.44 -2.42 9.88
CA GLY A 63 -11.97 -1.55 10.92
C GLY A 63 -11.37 -0.13 10.96
N PHE A 64 -10.55 0.23 9.98
CA PHE A 64 -9.92 1.55 9.88
C PHE A 64 -10.45 2.28 8.65
N ASP A 65 -11.19 3.38 8.85
CA ASP A 65 -11.35 4.38 7.79
C ASP A 65 -9.94 4.90 7.46
N THR A 66 -9.62 5.16 6.20
CA THR A 66 -8.29 5.68 5.82
C THR A 66 -7.96 7.04 6.47
N ARG A 67 -8.96 7.67 7.10
CA ARG A 67 -8.85 8.89 7.90
C ARG A 67 -8.58 8.65 9.40
N ASP A 68 -8.64 7.40 9.84
CA ASP A 68 -8.53 6.96 11.24
C ASP A 68 -7.26 6.14 11.49
N LEU A 69 -6.30 6.14 10.56
CA LEU A 69 -5.01 5.50 10.81
C LEU A 69 -4.31 6.27 11.96
N PRO A 70 -3.93 5.60 13.06
CA PRO A 70 -3.16 6.25 14.12
C PRO A 70 -1.89 6.86 13.57
N ASP A 71 -1.46 7.99 14.14
CA ASP A 71 -0.25 8.68 13.71
C ASP A 71 0.95 7.71 13.71
N PHE A 72 1.84 7.83 12.73
CA PHE A 72 2.97 6.88 12.55
C PHE A 72 3.87 6.78 13.80
N GLU A 73 3.89 7.84 14.60
CA GLU A 73 4.55 7.95 15.91
C GLU A 73 4.05 6.91 16.94
N ALA A 74 2.82 6.39 16.81
CA ALA A 74 2.24 5.43 17.76
C ALA A 74 2.76 3.99 17.61
N LEU A 75 3.58 3.69 16.59
CA LEU A 75 4.13 2.35 16.33
C LEU A 75 5.58 2.18 16.83
N GLY A 76 6.13 3.18 17.52
CA GLY A 76 7.52 3.21 17.98
C GLY A 76 7.73 3.69 19.42
N GLY A 77 6.80 3.37 20.32
CA GLY A 77 6.92 3.58 21.77
C GLY A 77 7.11 2.27 22.53
#